data_AF-A0A9P7I1P1-F1
#
_entry.id   AF-A0A9P7I1P1-F1
#
_cell.length_a   1.000
_cell.length_b   1.000
_cell.length_c   1.000
_cell.angle_alpha   90.00
_cell.angle_beta   90.00
_cell.angle_gamma   90.00
#
_symmetry.space_group_name_H-M   'P 1'
#
loop_
_entity.id
_entity.type
_entity.pdbx_description
1 polymer ?
#
loop_
_entity_poly.entity_id
_entity_poly.type
_entity_poly.pdbx_seq_one_letter_code
_entity_poly.pdbx_strand_id
1 'polypeptide(L)'
;MRISTHLVNVITGLSAISTGLRIPSVSSGSYHVGLNIKALTDESRWDPYAPIDNPQKRHVLISAFIPIDPQDNSCPHGEVNLPYMPPKTRDVFGRQAEAMGLPSGVFEDLQLNFCRLPDTSRLRGKAQNSGTKLPVVIFSPGRGVSRLMYSTMARSVASHGYVVITVDHAYDASIIEYPDGIVITGVVGEANQTVLETSAKVRSQDIKFIIDQIKDNDTARKHFGISGTGGIFVFGHSIGGDTAVSALLSDDRIQGAINLDGDMLGPVVKTGLDKPLFLIGRPHSREQGPSWNETWNNQRGPGMMLQIDGTTHQSFLDAPLLVSLRDVPEDSKAKVQAALGTIDGRRMASLVIQLTAAILDLKGRGFKTAITTISSTGKTPPDSPNMDDDISNIAKDLAPVVEEAGEEGVVAVMHSAGGFIGSAALKGLTSKARKDAGKTGGVKKIVFVTAGVAPEGFEQGPMEFFDYHDSNGTQSCKDPRNLLYSDFSDEEATRWLPGLQHQADRGWATKVQYCGWRDVPSVYIICEGDKLLPAELQERFAGLAGSEVVRIGAGHMVQLSQTEKVADIIASHVD
;
A
#
# COMPACT_ATOMS: atom_id res chain seq x y z
N MET A 1 48.81 38.99 22.47
CA MET A 1 48.81 37.83 21.56
C MET A 1 48.58 36.56 22.36
N ARG A 2 47.34 36.04 22.34
CA ARG A 2 46.98 34.71 22.83
C ARG A 2 46.48 33.95 21.60
N ILE A 3 47.12 32.86 21.22
CA ILE A 3 46.64 31.97 20.16
C ILE A 3 46.26 30.65 20.79
N SER A 4 45.00 30.29 20.57
CA SER A 4 44.28 29.14 21.09
C SER A 4 44.65 27.86 20.33
N THR A 5 44.92 26.79 21.06
CA THR A 5 45.10 25.42 20.55
C THR A 5 43.74 24.77 20.27
N HIS A 6 43.41 24.58 18.99
CA HIS A 6 42.44 23.57 18.55
C HIS A 6 43.21 22.42 17.89
N LEU A 7 43.31 21.28 18.57
CA LEU A 7 43.78 20.03 17.96
C LEU A 7 42.58 19.29 17.37
N VAL A 8 42.58 19.17 16.05
CA VAL A 8 41.77 18.23 15.28
C VAL A 8 42.50 16.89 15.31
N ASN A 9 41.92 15.87 15.96
CA ASN A 9 42.40 14.49 15.82
C ASN A 9 41.72 13.86 14.61
N VAL A 10 42.49 13.77 13.52
CA VAL A 10 42.19 12.94 12.35
C VAL A 10 42.54 11.49 12.71
N ILE A 11 41.53 10.63 12.83
CA ILE A 11 41.74 9.18 12.89
C ILE A 11 41.89 8.68 11.45
N THR A 12 43.13 8.53 11.00
CA THR A 12 43.46 7.71 9.83
C THR A 12 43.55 6.24 10.27
N GLY A 13 42.43 5.54 10.22
CA GLY A 13 42.40 4.07 10.20
C GLY A 13 42.25 3.60 8.77
N LEU A 14 43.23 2.86 8.24
CA LEU A 14 43.12 2.16 6.97
C LEU A 14 41.86 1.30 6.99
N SER A 15 40.84 1.71 6.24
CA SER A 15 39.61 0.95 6.07
C SER A 15 39.91 -0.16 5.06
N ALA A 16 39.95 -1.41 5.53
CA ALA A 16 39.62 -2.51 4.63
C ALA A 16 38.23 -2.20 4.07
N ILE A 17 38.12 -1.99 2.76
CA ILE A 17 36.83 -1.79 2.08
C ILE A 17 36.13 -3.15 2.14
N SER A 18 35.43 -3.41 3.25
CA SER A 18 34.38 -4.42 3.30
C SER A 18 33.29 -3.92 2.36
N THR A 19 33.18 -4.55 1.20
CA THR A 19 32.08 -4.33 0.26
C THR A 19 30.81 -4.92 0.86
N GLY A 20 30.12 -4.15 1.70
CA GLY A 20 28.85 -4.57 2.27
C GLY A 20 27.81 -4.87 1.19
N LEU A 21 26.93 -5.85 1.44
CA LEU A 21 25.86 -6.23 0.55
C LEU A 21 24.77 -5.14 0.52
N ARG A 22 24.62 -4.47 -0.63
CA ARG A 22 23.57 -3.48 -0.83
C ARG A 22 22.21 -4.17 -0.94
N ILE A 23 21.29 -3.84 -0.04
CA ILE A 23 19.91 -4.28 -0.13
C ILE A 23 19.27 -3.63 -1.37
N PRO A 24 18.76 -4.43 -2.33
CA PRO A 24 18.20 -3.92 -3.57
C PRO A 24 16.99 -3.03 -3.30
N SER A 25 16.75 -2.06 -4.19
CA SER A 25 15.43 -1.44 -4.24
C SER A 25 14.45 -2.48 -4.77
N VAL A 26 13.31 -2.62 -4.10
CA VAL A 26 12.19 -3.47 -4.52
C VAL A 26 11.00 -2.62 -4.99
N SER A 27 11.25 -1.33 -5.22
CA SER A 27 10.28 -0.30 -5.59
C SER A 27 10.59 0.28 -6.95
N SER A 28 9.53 0.53 -7.73
CA SER A 28 9.54 1.26 -9.01
C SER A 28 9.27 2.77 -8.85
N GLY A 29 9.20 3.27 -7.61
CA GLY A 29 8.93 4.69 -7.35
C GLY A 29 10.00 5.60 -7.96
N SER A 30 9.55 6.74 -8.50
CA SER A 30 10.37 7.66 -9.30
C SER A 30 11.28 8.59 -8.47
N TYR A 31 11.09 8.66 -7.15
CA TYR A 31 11.87 9.53 -6.27
C TYR A 31 13.09 8.81 -5.72
N HIS A 32 14.23 9.50 -5.69
CA HIS A 32 15.33 9.06 -4.84
C HIS A 32 15.00 9.33 -3.36
N VAL A 33 15.75 8.72 -2.43
CA VAL A 33 15.40 8.79 -1.00
C VAL A 33 16.60 9.19 -0.16
N GLY A 34 16.44 10.24 0.65
CA GLY A 34 17.35 10.59 1.73
C GLY A 34 16.88 10.05 3.08
N LEU A 35 17.79 9.96 4.04
CA LEU A 35 17.50 9.51 5.41
C LEU A 35 17.95 10.56 6.44
N ASN A 36 17.08 10.86 7.40
CA ASN A 36 17.40 11.68 8.57
C ASN A 36 17.01 10.93 9.85
N ILE A 37 17.94 10.78 10.78
CA ILE A 37 17.69 10.14 12.08
C ILE A 37 17.63 11.23 13.16
N LYS A 38 16.57 11.23 13.96
CA LYS A 38 16.38 12.22 15.04
C LYS A 38 15.87 11.58 16.31
N ALA A 39 16.55 11.89 17.42
CA ALA A 39 16.04 11.67 18.76
C ALA A 39 15.19 12.89 19.15
N LEU A 40 13.96 12.65 19.59
CA LEU A 40 13.01 13.66 20.03
C LEU A 40 12.67 13.40 21.51
N THR A 41 12.52 14.47 22.28
CA THR A 41 12.13 14.41 23.69
C THR A 41 10.79 15.09 23.85
N ASP A 42 9.79 14.36 24.34
CA ASP A 42 8.51 14.90 24.72
C ASP A 42 8.58 15.44 26.15
N GLU A 43 8.87 16.73 26.27
CA GLU A 43 9.01 17.42 27.56
C GLU A 43 7.72 17.42 28.38
N SER A 44 6.57 17.19 27.74
CA SER A 44 5.27 17.17 28.41
C SER A 44 4.96 15.83 29.10
N ARG A 45 5.61 14.73 28.69
CA ARG A 45 5.36 13.39 29.23
C ARG A 45 6.58 12.82 29.95
N TRP A 46 6.32 12.29 31.14
CA TRP A 46 7.26 11.37 31.79
C TRP A 46 7.14 9.99 31.13
N ASP A 47 8.26 9.31 30.94
CA ASP A 47 8.25 7.97 30.39
C ASP A 47 7.62 6.99 31.41
N PRO A 48 6.54 6.28 31.05
CA PRO A 48 5.84 5.39 31.97
C PRO A 48 6.61 4.10 32.28
N TYR A 49 7.69 3.82 31.53
CA TYR A 49 8.52 2.63 31.67
C TYR A 49 9.93 2.95 32.18
N ALA A 50 10.28 4.23 32.33
CA ALA A 50 11.57 4.60 32.89
C ALA A 50 11.71 4.07 34.34
N PRO A 51 12.94 3.69 34.75
CA PRO A 51 13.19 3.25 36.12
C PRO A 51 12.73 4.29 37.15
N ILE A 52 12.09 3.83 38.24
CA ILE A 52 11.54 4.69 39.29
C ILE A 52 12.63 5.56 39.94
N ASP A 53 13.84 5.03 40.06
CA ASP A 53 15.02 5.68 40.63
C ASP A 53 15.74 6.61 39.63
N ASN A 54 15.36 6.58 38.35
CA ASN A 54 15.89 7.44 37.31
C ASN A 54 14.77 7.87 36.35
N PRO A 55 13.82 8.71 36.80
CA PRO A 55 12.71 9.15 35.97
C PRO A 55 13.22 10.01 34.81
N GLN A 56 12.73 9.72 33.60
CA GLN A 56 13.11 10.40 32.37
C GLN A 56 11.90 10.92 31.63
N LYS A 57 12.11 11.98 30.83
CA LYS A 57 11.11 12.42 29.85
C LYS A 57 11.00 11.39 28.73
N ARG A 58 9.83 11.32 28.09
CA ARG A 58 9.57 10.33 27.05
C ARG A 58 10.44 10.62 25.83
N HIS A 59 11.34 9.69 25.51
CA HIS A 59 12.20 9.78 24.32
C HIS A 59 11.61 8.97 23.17
N VAL A 60 11.67 9.53 21.97
CA VAL A 60 11.19 8.91 20.73
C VAL A 60 12.28 9.03 19.68
N LEU A 61 12.82 7.90 19.21
CA LEU A 61 13.83 7.88 18.15
C LEU A 61 13.16 7.57 16.81
N ILE A 62 13.39 8.43 15.82
CA ILE A 62 12.77 8.30 14.50
C ILE A 62 13.81 8.16 13.38
N SER A 63 13.41 7.48 12.32
CA SER A 63 14.06 7.53 11.00
C SER A 63 13.08 8.13 10.00
N ALA A 64 13.41 9.30 9.44
CA ALA A 64 12.64 9.99 8.42
C ALA A 64 13.26 9.74 7.02
N PHE A 65 12.50 9.06 6.17
CA PHE A 65 12.82 8.77 4.78
C PHE A 65 12.16 9.84 3.91
N ILE A 66 12.97 10.62 3.19
CA ILE A 66 12.56 11.85 2.52
C ILE A 66 12.70 11.66 1.00
N PRO A 67 11.62 11.80 0.22
CA PRO A 67 11.70 11.74 -1.23
C PRO A 67 12.47 12.95 -1.78
N ILE A 68 13.32 12.71 -2.76
CA ILE A 68 14.09 13.72 -3.49
C ILE A 68 13.64 13.67 -4.94
N ASP A 69 13.21 14.83 -5.45
CA ASP A 69 12.64 14.98 -6.78
C ASP A 69 13.63 14.52 -7.86
N PRO A 70 13.21 13.66 -8.82
CA PRO A 70 14.07 13.22 -9.91
C PRO A 70 14.54 14.35 -10.84
N GLN A 71 13.91 15.54 -10.83
CA GLN A 71 14.37 16.71 -11.58
C GLN A 71 15.62 17.36 -10.98
N ASP A 72 15.93 17.11 -9.71
CA ASP A 72 17.23 17.44 -9.14
C ASP A 72 18.23 16.34 -9.56
N ASN A 73 19.32 16.73 -10.25
CA ASN A 73 20.44 15.85 -10.65
C ASN A 73 20.60 14.66 -9.68
N SER A 74 20.58 13.42 -10.19
CA SER A 74 20.65 12.15 -9.43
C SER A 74 21.42 12.28 -8.11
N CYS A 75 20.70 12.37 -6.98
CA CYS A 75 21.23 12.71 -5.65
C CYS A 75 22.18 13.94 -5.66
N PRO A 76 21.68 15.18 -5.48
CA PRO A 76 22.48 16.40 -5.70
C PRO A 76 23.70 16.57 -4.79
N HIS A 77 23.73 15.88 -3.64
CA HIS A 77 24.87 15.86 -2.71
C HIS A 77 25.63 14.52 -2.70
N GLY A 78 25.40 13.70 -3.72
CA GLY A 78 25.93 12.35 -3.85
C GLY A 78 25.19 11.31 -3.01
N GLU A 79 25.60 10.07 -3.17
CA GLU A 79 25.03 8.92 -2.44
C GLU A 79 25.84 8.57 -1.19
N VAL A 80 25.19 7.89 -0.26
CA VAL A 80 25.81 7.27 0.91
C VAL A 80 25.22 5.88 1.13
N ASN A 81 26.09 4.91 1.42
CA ASN A 81 25.68 3.60 1.90
C ASN A 81 25.80 3.61 3.43
N LEU A 82 24.71 3.25 4.11
CA LEU A 82 24.63 3.15 5.55
C LEU A 82 24.39 1.70 5.95
N PRO A 83 25.02 1.19 7.04
CA PRO A 83 24.64 -0.09 7.61
C PRO A 83 23.14 -0.16 7.89
N TYR A 84 22.53 -1.30 7.63
CA TYR A 84 21.10 -1.50 7.85
C TYR A 84 20.69 -1.27 9.32
N MET A 85 21.56 -1.65 10.27
CA MET A 85 21.39 -1.36 11.69
C MET A 85 22.73 -1.15 12.42
N PRO A 86 22.75 -0.39 13.53
CA PRO A 86 23.93 -0.21 14.37
C PRO A 86 24.43 -1.52 15.01
N PRO A 87 25.71 -1.60 15.43
CA PRO A 87 26.32 -2.85 15.89
C PRO A 87 25.60 -3.54 17.06
N LYS A 88 25.19 -2.80 18.11
CA LYS A 88 24.54 -3.44 19.27
C LYS A 88 23.14 -3.93 18.91
N THR A 89 22.42 -3.15 18.09
CA THR A 89 21.13 -3.58 17.54
C THR A 89 21.29 -4.85 16.70
N ARG A 90 22.33 -4.90 15.87
CA ARG A 90 22.68 -6.05 15.04
C ARG A 90 22.92 -7.32 15.85
N ASP A 91 23.62 -7.22 16.96
CA ASP A 91 23.88 -8.38 17.84
C ASP A 91 22.58 -8.92 18.48
N VAL A 92 21.66 -8.04 18.87
CA VAL A 92 20.35 -8.44 19.42
C VAL A 92 19.50 -9.16 18.37
N PHE A 93 19.35 -8.59 17.17
CA PHE A 93 18.57 -9.22 16.10
C PHE A 93 19.26 -10.47 15.53
N GLY A 94 20.59 -10.50 15.51
CA GLY A 94 21.37 -11.69 15.16
C GLY A 94 21.06 -12.87 16.08
N ARG A 95 21.07 -12.66 17.41
CA ARG A 95 20.66 -13.69 18.38
C ARG A 95 19.20 -14.11 18.24
N GLN A 96 18.31 -13.20 17.87
CA GLN A 96 16.91 -13.56 17.58
C GLN A 96 16.80 -14.43 16.32
N ALA A 97 17.63 -14.19 15.31
CA ALA A 97 17.67 -14.98 14.08
C ALA A 97 18.16 -16.42 14.33
N GLU A 98 19.03 -16.64 15.32
CA GLU A 98 19.47 -17.99 15.73
C GLU A 98 18.29 -18.88 16.15
N ALA A 99 17.24 -18.31 16.74
CA ALA A 99 16.02 -19.06 17.06
C ALA A 99 15.29 -19.61 15.81
N MET A 100 15.52 -19.00 14.64
CA MET A 100 15.01 -19.45 13.34
C MET A 100 15.98 -20.41 12.63
N GLY A 101 17.13 -20.73 13.23
CA GLY A 101 18.21 -21.51 12.62
C GLY A 101 19.17 -20.70 11.76
N LEU A 102 19.06 -19.37 11.75
CA LEU A 102 19.95 -18.51 10.96
C LEU A 102 21.24 -18.20 11.74
N PRO A 103 22.38 -17.96 11.07
CA PRO A 103 23.60 -17.49 11.74
C PRO A 103 23.37 -16.12 12.42
N SER A 104 23.98 -15.88 13.58
CA SER A 104 23.89 -14.56 14.25
C SER A 104 24.43 -13.41 13.41
N GLY A 105 25.34 -13.69 12.48
CA GLY A 105 25.86 -12.73 11.50
C GLY A 105 24.94 -12.43 10.31
N VAL A 106 23.69 -12.92 10.29
CA VAL A 106 22.79 -12.79 9.12
C VAL A 106 22.54 -11.33 8.68
N PHE A 107 22.80 -10.33 9.54
CA PHE A 107 22.65 -8.91 9.24
C PHE A 107 23.99 -8.14 9.15
N GLU A 108 25.15 -8.82 9.17
CA GLU A 108 26.45 -8.19 9.46
C GLU A 108 26.89 -7.11 8.45
N ASP A 109 26.73 -7.40 7.16
CA ASP A 109 27.24 -6.62 6.03
C ASP A 109 26.14 -5.92 5.22
N LEU A 110 24.89 -5.94 5.68
CA LEU A 110 23.77 -5.33 4.94
C LEU A 110 23.84 -3.82 4.97
N GLN A 111 23.66 -3.21 3.80
CA GLN A 111 23.67 -1.77 3.63
C GLN A 111 22.46 -1.26 2.84
N LEU A 112 21.96 -0.09 3.24
CA LEU A 112 20.99 0.69 2.48
C LEU A 112 21.67 1.90 1.85
N ASN A 113 21.31 2.17 0.60
CA ASN A 113 21.76 3.35 -0.12
C ASN A 113 20.72 4.46 -0.03
N PHE A 114 21.20 5.68 0.22
CA PHE A 114 20.42 6.90 0.29
C PHE A 114 21.15 8.03 -0.43
N CYS A 115 20.40 9.03 -0.89
CA CYS A 115 20.98 10.32 -1.20
C CYS A 115 21.43 11.03 0.09
N ARG A 116 22.56 11.71 0.03
CA ARG A 116 22.96 12.63 1.11
C ARG A 116 21.99 13.81 1.13
N LEU A 117 21.41 14.05 2.31
CA LEU A 117 20.62 15.24 2.55
C LEU A 117 21.55 16.44 2.75
N PRO A 118 21.16 17.64 2.29
CA PRO A 118 21.91 18.86 2.57
C PRO A 118 22.04 19.10 4.07
N ASP A 119 23.17 19.66 4.49
CA ASP A 119 23.34 20.14 5.87
C ASP A 119 22.32 21.26 6.14
N THR A 120 21.26 20.94 6.88
CA THR A 120 20.16 21.86 7.16
C THR A 120 20.59 23.08 7.98
N SER A 121 21.79 23.06 8.59
CA SER A 121 22.38 24.23 9.24
C SER A 121 22.87 25.30 8.24
N ARG A 122 23.08 24.93 6.96
CA ARG A 122 23.61 25.79 5.90
C ARG A 122 22.58 26.22 4.84
N LEU A 123 21.38 25.61 4.84
CA LEU A 123 20.30 25.96 3.92
C LEU A 123 19.55 27.23 4.37
N ARG A 124 20.21 28.38 4.31
CA ARG A 124 19.51 29.67 4.29
C ARG A 124 19.33 30.11 2.84
N GLY A 125 18.16 29.78 2.28
CA GLY A 125 17.50 30.73 1.37
C GLY A 125 17.47 30.47 -0.13
N LYS A 126 17.22 29.24 -0.64
CA LYS A 126 16.64 29.08 -2.01
C LYS A 126 16.13 27.68 -2.41
N ALA A 127 16.54 26.59 -1.75
CA ALA A 127 16.26 25.23 -2.22
C ALA A 127 14.92 24.58 -1.75
N GLN A 128 14.03 25.29 -1.06
CA GLN A 128 12.81 24.72 -0.48
C GLN A 128 11.54 25.54 -0.76
N ASN A 129 11.48 26.17 -1.94
CA ASN A 129 10.40 27.09 -2.33
C ASN A 129 9.34 26.47 -3.24
N SER A 130 9.21 25.14 -3.33
CA SER A 130 8.15 24.56 -4.16
C SER A 130 6.75 24.67 -3.53
N GLY A 131 6.64 24.91 -2.21
CA GLY A 131 5.33 24.93 -1.53
C GLY A 131 4.59 23.58 -1.58
N THR A 132 5.23 22.53 -2.12
CA THR A 132 4.64 21.20 -2.29
C THR A 132 4.44 20.55 -0.93
N LYS A 133 3.19 20.28 -0.59
CA LYS A 133 2.80 19.60 0.65
C LYS A 133 2.86 18.09 0.41
N LEU A 134 3.88 17.43 0.96
CA LEU A 134 4.02 15.98 0.81
C LEU A 134 3.19 15.23 1.85
N PRO A 135 2.49 14.15 1.47
CA PRO A 135 1.84 13.26 2.43
C PRO A 135 2.89 12.58 3.32
N VAL A 136 2.53 12.40 4.59
CA VAL A 136 3.38 11.79 5.62
C VAL A 136 2.79 10.45 6.07
N VAL A 137 3.64 9.43 6.12
CA VAL A 137 3.31 8.10 6.67
C VAL A 137 4.13 7.89 7.93
N ILE A 138 3.49 7.72 9.08
CA ILE A 138 4.15 7.34 10.33
C ILE A 138 3.99 5.85 10.53
N PHE A 139 5.08 5.12 10.70
CA PHE A 139 5.10 3.66 10.83
C PHE A 139 5.45 3.24 12.26
N SER A 140 4.54 2.54 12.91
CA SER A 140 4.70 1.95 14.24
C SER A 140 5.10 0.47 14.16
N PRO A 141 6.27 0.06 14.69
CA PRO A 141 6.74 -1.33 14.73
C PRO A 141 5.87 -2.27 15.56
N GLY A 142 6.10 -3.58 15.38
CA GLY A 142 5.63 -4.59 16.32
C GLY A 142 6.24 -4.47 17.73
N ARG A 143 5.69 -5.22 18.69
CA ARG A 143 6.20 -5.26 20.07
C ARG A 143 7.61 -5.81 20.10
N GLY A 144 8.54 -5.15 20.79
CA GLY A 144 9.94 -5.61 20.87
C GLY A 144 10.75 -5.46 19.58
N VAL A 145 10.15 -5.01 18.48
CA VAL A 145 10.81 -4.81 17.18
C VAL A 145 11.26 -3.37 17.05
N SER A 146 12.45 -3.15 16.49
CA SER A 146 12.96 -1.81 16.22
C SER A 146 12.40 -1.27 14.91
N ARG A 147 12.26 0.06 14.83
CA ARG A 147 11.96 0.84 13.62
C ARG A 147 12.85 0.49 12.43
N LEU A 148 14.04 -0.03 12.70
CA LEU A 148 15.02 -0.38 11.68
C LEU A 148 14.60 -1.61 10.86
N MET A 149 13.81 -2.53 11.43
CA MET A 149 13.31 -3.74 10.76
C MET A 149 12.21 -3.48 9.70
N TYR A 150 11.97 -2.21 9.39
CA TYR A 150 11.02 -1.73 8.39
C TYR A 150 11.66 -0.70 7.43
N SER A 151 12.98 -0.54 7.46
CA SER A 151 13.69 0.48 6.69
C SER A 151 13.64 0.25 5.18
N THR A 152 13.61 -1.01 4.71
CA THR A 152 13.53 -1.30 3.27
C THR A 152 12.15 -0.95 2.72
N MET A 153 11.10 -1.31 3.46
CA MET A 153 9.73 -0.93 3.15
C MET A 153 9.54 0.58 3.23
N ALA A 154 10.01 1.24 4.30
CA ALA A 154 9.88 2.68 4.47
C ALA A 154 10.60 3.45 3.36
N ARG A 155 11.81 3.03 2.99
CA ARG A 155 12.54 3.60 1.83
C ARG A 155 11.74 3.41 0.54
N SER A 156 11.12 2.26 0.35
CA SER A 156 10.36 1.95 -0.87
C SER A 156 9.05 2.73 -0.98
N VAL A 157 8.35 2.95 0.13
CA VAL A 157 7.17 3.82 0.17
C VAL A 157 7.61 5.27 -0.07
N ALA A 158 8.74 5.69 0.51
CA ALA A 158 9.25 7.04 0.30
C ALA A 158 9.60 7.33 -1.16
N SER A 159 10.08 6.34 -1.93
CA SER A 159 10.38 6.54 -3.35
C SER A 159 9.13 6.79 -4.23
N HIS A 160 7.92 6.70 -3.68
CA HIS A 160 6.65 7.07 -4.33
C HIS A 160 6.18 8.50 -3.97
N GLY A 161 7.03 9.32 -3.35
CA GLY A 161 6.70 10.72 -3.04
C GLY A 161 6.09 10.93 -1.65
N TYR A 162 6.24 9.96 -0.74
CA TYR A 162 5.79 10.07 0.65
C TYR A 162 6.96 10.35 1.58
N VAL A 163 6.75 11.17 2.60
CA VAL A 163 7.69 11.24 3.72
C VAL A 163 7.32 10.12 4.69
N VAL A 164 8.23 9.18 4.93
CA VAL A 164 7.96 8.03 5.80
C VAL A 164 8.76 8.16 7.09
N ILE A 165 8.11 8.00 8.24
CA ILE A 165 8.73 8.14 9.56
C ILE A 165 8.55 6.82 10.31
N THR A 166 9.63 6.04 10.50
CA THR A 166 9.59 4.85 11.37
C THR A 166 9.98 5.23 12.79
N VAL A 167 9.32 4.63 13.79
CA VAL A 167 9.40 5.06 15.20
C VAL A 167 9.91 3.95 16.11
N ASP A 168 10.93 4.22 16.92
CA ASP A 168 11.28 3.39 18.07
C ASP A 168 10.60 3.93 19.33
N HIS A 169 9.81 3.06 19.97
CA HIS A 169 9.13 3.37 21.22
C HIS A 169 10.02 2.95 22.39
N ALA A 170 10.53 3.93 23.16
CA ALA A 170 11.45 3.69 24.27
C ALA A 170 10.89 2.64 25.25
N TYR A 171 11.78 1.75 25.70
CA TYR A 171 11.50 0.63 26.61
C TYR A 171 10.54 -0.45 26.10
N ASP A 172 9.98 -0.32 24.89
CA ASP A 172 9.21 -1.37 24.23
C ASP A 172 10.08 -2.17 23.26
N ALA A 173 10.76 -1.49 22.34
CA ALA A 173 11.69 -2.13 21.41
C ALA A 173 12.78 -2.88 22.20
N SER A 174 13.16 -4.07 21.73
CA SER A 174 14.15 -4.93 22.41
C SER A 174 15.48 -4.21 22.63
N ILE A 175 15.85 -3.32 21.71
CA ILE A 175 16.98 -2.42 21.83
C ILE A 175 16.78 -1.17 20.96
N ILE A 176 17.24 -0.03 21.47
CA ILE A 176 17.33 1.25 20.76
C ILE A 176 18.73 1.79 20.99
N GLU A 177 19.48 2.01 19.91
CA GLU A 177 20.79 2.66 19.93
C GLU A 177 20.65 4.09 19.38
N TYR A 178 20.85 5.07 20.26
CA TYR A 178 20.77 6.49 19.93
C TYR A 178 22.07 6.98 19.26
N PRO A 179 22.01 8.01 18.41
CA PRO A 179 23.21 8.53 17.73
C PRO A 179 24.32 9.06 18.67
N ASP A 180 23.99 9.42 19.91
CA ASP A 180 24.92 9.85 20.95
C ASP A 180 25.54 8.67 21.74
N GLY A 181 25.19 7.43 21.39
CA GLY A 181 25.69 6.20 22.01
C GLY A 181 24.85 5.70 23.19
N ILE A 182 23.80 6.40 23.59
CA ILE A 182 22.85 5.92 24.61
C ILE A 182 22.13 4.68 24.10
N VAL A 183 21.94 3.69 24.98
CA VAL A 183 21.22 2.45 24.67
C VAL A 183 20.07 2.27 25.65
N ILE A 184 18.88 2.06 25.12
CA ILE A 184 17.68 1.68 25.88
C ILE A 184 17.24 0.29 25.45
N THR A 185 16.91 -0.58 26.41
CA THR A 185 16.44 -1.95 26.16
C THR A 185 14.98 -2.10 26.57
N GLY A 186 14.30 -3.07 25.95
CA GLY A 186 12.89 -3.36 26.25
C GLY A 186 12.70 -3.88 27.67
N VAL A 187 11.72 -3.35 28.39
CA VAL A 187 11.33 -3.77 29.76
C VAL A 187 9.84 -4.12 29.86
N VAL A 188 9.08 -4.01 28.77
CA VAL A 188 7.66 -4.35 28.74
C VAL A 188 7.51 -5.85 29.05
N GLY A 189 6.87 -6.15 30.19
CA GLY A 189 6.63 -7.52 30.68
C GLY A 189 5.77 -8.37 29.74
N GLU A 190 5.49 -9.63 30.12
CA GLU A 190 4.78 -10.60 29.26
C GLU A 190 3.50 -10.03 28.62
N ALA A 191 3.25 -10.43 27.37
CA ALA A 191 2.07 -9.98 26.63
C ALA A 191 0.79 -10.52 27.28
N ASN A 192 0.06 -9.64 27.94
CA ASN A 192 -1.33 -9.85 28.36
C ASN A 192 -2.14 -8.61 27.96
N GLN A 193 -3.47 -8.72 28.05
CA GLN A 193 -4.39 -7.67 27.63
C GLN A 193 -4.01 -6.28 28.20
N THR A 194 -3.79 -6.18 29.51
CA THR A 194 -3.47 -4.92 30.19
C THR A 194 -2.15 -4.32 29.69
N VAL A 195 -1.12 -5.15 29.51
CA VAL A 195 0.19 -4.71 29.03
C VAL A 195 0.09 -4.23 27.58
N LEU A 196 -0.64 -4.95 26.73
CA LEU A 196 -0.81 -4.59 25.33
C LEU A 196 -1.63 -3.31 25.18
N GLU A 197 -2.74 -3.15 25.90
CA GLU A 197 -3.54 -1.92 25.92
C GLU A 197 -2.73 -0.71 26.42
N THR A 198 -1.90 -0.91 27.46
CA THR A 198 -1.01 0.13 27.96
C THR A 198 0.04 0.51 26.92
N SER A 199 0.68 -0.47 26.29
CA SER A 199 1.67 -0.23 25.24
C SER A 199 1.04 0.50 24.04
N ALA A 200 -0.11 0.05 23.54
CA ALA A 200 -0.83 0.71 22.46
C ALA A 200 -1.18 2.17 22.79
N LYS A 201 -1.61 2.45 24.03
CA LYS A 201 -1.88 3.81 24.49
C LYS A 201 -0.64 4.69 24.49
N VAL A 202 0.47 4.21 25.06
CA VAL A 202 1.74 4.96 25.11
C VAL A 202 2.26 5.20 23.69
N ARG A 203 2.21 4.18 22.83
CA ARG A 203 2.61 4.26 21.43
C ARG A 203 1.73 5.26 20.66
N SER A 204 0.43 5.27 20.88
CA SER A 204 -0.50 6.24 20.24
C SER A 204 -0.18 7.69 20.66
N GLN A 205 0.21 7.90 21.92
CA GLN A 205 0.68 9.21 22.38
C GLN A 205 2.02 9.61 21.73
N ASP A 206 2.92 8.66 21.48
CA ASP A 206 4.16 8.94 20.73
C ASP A 206 3.86 9.35 19.29
N ILE A 207 2.89 8.70 18.62
CA ILE A 207 2.42 9.09 17.29
C ILE A 207 1.85 10.52 17.32
N LYS A 208 1.00 10.83 18.29
CA LYS A 208 0.45 12.18 18.48
C LYS A 208 1.55 13.23 18.67
N PHE A 209 2.55 12.93 19.49
CA PHE A 209 3.71 13.80 19.71
C PHE A 209 4.49 14.05 18.40
N ILE A 210 4.73 13.02 17.59
CA ILE A 210 5.37 13.18 16.27
C ILE A 210 4.52 14.07 15.36
N ILE A 211 3.20 13.92 15.35
CA ILE A 211 2.29 14.78 14.59
C ILE A 211 2.38 16.24 15.05
N ASP A 212 2.52 16.48 16.36
CA ASP A 212 2.75 17.83 16.90
C ASP A 212 4.05 18.44 16.33
N GLN A 213 5.12 17.64 16.23
CA GLN A 213 6.39 18.08 15.62
C GLN A 213 6.30 18.30 14.09
N ILE A 214 5.35 17.66 13.40
CA ILE A 214 5.12 17.86 11.96
C ILE A 214 4.31 19.13 11.70
N LYS A 215 3.45 19.55 12.64
CA LYS A 215 2.56 20.71 12.46
C LYS A 215 3.25 22.04 12.72
N ASP A 216 4.29 22.07 13.56
CA ASP A 216 5.13 23.25 13.68
C ASP A 216 6.14 23.30 12.50
N ASN A 217 6.12 24.40 11.74
CA ASN A 217 6.89 24.50 10.49
C ASN A 217 8.40 24.46 10.72
N ASP A 218 8.89 24.99 11.85
CA ASP A 218 10.33 25.03 12.14
C ASP A 218 10.83 23.64 12.55
N THR A 219 10.10 22.94 13.42
CA THR A 219 10.37 21.55 13.76
C THR A 219 10.19 20.64 12.55
N ALA A 220 9.17 20.88 11.72
CA ALA A 220 8.90 20.07 10.55
C ALA A 220 10.05 20.11 9.54
N ARG A 221 10.55 21.32 9.26
CA ARG A 221 11.72 21.52 8.41
C ARG A 221 12.97 20.92 9.04
N LYS A 222 13.17 21.13 10.35
CA LYS A 222 14.38 20.69 11.06
C LYS A 222 14.48 19.17 11.19
N HIS A 223 13.37 18.49 11.45
CA HIS A 223 13.33 17.06 11.78
C HIS A 223 12.95 16.20 10.58
N PHE A 224 12.05 16.68 9.71
CA PHE A 224 11.51 15.89 8.60
C PHE A 224 11.83 16.47 7.22
N GLY A 225 12.47 17.65 7.14
CA GLY A 225 12.85 18.28 5.87
C GLY A 225 11.67 18.81 5.05
N ILE A 226 10.48 18.96 5.66
CA ILE A 226 9.26 19.37 4.97
C ILE A 226 8.83 20.79 5.37
N SER A 227 8.24 21.52 4.43
CA SER A 227 7.69 22.88 4.64
C SER A 227 6.15 22.91 4.69
N GLY A 228 5.51 21.73 4.73
CA GLY A 228 4.06 21.55 4.82
C GLY A 228 3.67 20.07 4.64
N THR A 229 2.53 19.66 5.20
CA THR A 229 2.00 18.28 5.12
C THR A 229 0.79 18.20 4.19
N GLY A 230 0.82 17.24 3.26
CA GLY A 230 -0.27 16.93 2.32
C GLY A 230 -1.33 15.99 2.88
N GLY A 231 -1.16 15.55 4.13
CA GLY A 231 -1.95 14.50 4.76
C GLY A 231 -1.08 13.67 5.70
N ILE A 232 -1.70 13.07 6.72
CA ILE A 232 -0.99 12.20 7.68
C ILE A 232 -1.69 10.87 7.74
N PHE A 233 -0.92 9.80 7.57
CA PHE A 233 -1.37 8.43 7.67
C PHE A 233 -0.52 7.70 8.71
N VAL A 234 -1.12 6.74 9.40
CA VAL A 234 -0.40 5.94 10.38
C VAL A 234 -0.53 4.49 10.02
N PHE A 235 0.60 3.83 9.84
CA PHE A 235 0.67 2.40 9.57
C PHE A 235 1.30 1.71 10.77
N GLY A 236 1.04 0.44 10.92
CA GLY A 236 1.88 -0.34 11.79
C GLY A 236 1.64 -1.83 11.69
N HIS A 237 2.56 -2.56 12.31
CA HIS A 237 2.58 -4.02 12.31
C HIS A 237 2.34 -4.56 13.71
N SER A 238 1.56 -5.64 13.85
CA SER A 238 1.29 -6.27 15.15
C SER A 238 0.68 -5.23 16.12
N ILE A 239 1.22 -5.05 17.33
CA ILE A 239 0.77 -3.96 18.24
C ILE A 239 0.88 -2.55 17.63
N GLY A 240 1.78 -2.37 16.66
CA GLY A 240 1.88 -1.13 15.89
C GLY A 240 0.67 -0.91 14.98
N GLY A 241 0.04 -1.99 14.53
CA GLY A 241 -1.23 -1.95 13.80
C GLY A 241 -2.37 -1.43 14.67
N ASP A 242 -2.49 -1.96 15.90
CA ASP A 242 -3.42 -1.39 16.88
C ASP A 242 -3.10 0.06 17.23
N THR A 243 -1.81 0.39 17.39
CA THR A 243 -1.35 1.76 17.61
C THR A 243 -1.84 2.69 16.50
N ALA A 244 -1.76 2.26 15.24
CA ALA A 244 -2.22 3.04 14.09
C ALA A 244 -3.73 3.30 14.14
N VAL A 245 -4.49 2.26 14.46
CA VAL A 245 -5.96 2.29 14.53
C VAL A 245 -6.44 3.11 15.73
N SER A 246 -5.81 2.95 16.89
CA SER A 246 -6.06 3.73 18.12
C SER A 246 -5.65 5.20 17.97
N ALA A 247 -4.54 5.49 17.28
CA ALA A 247 -4.16 6.86 16.95
C ALA A 247 -5.20 7.50 16.03
N LEU A 248 -5.65 6.78 14.98
CA LEU A 248 -6.68 7.27 14.06
C LEU A 248 -8.00 7.61 14.76
N LEU A 249 -8.40 6.83 15.77
CA LEU A 249 -9.58 7.12 16.59
C LEU A 249 -9.41 8.38 17.44
N SER A 250 -8.20 8.65 17.92
CA SER A 250 -7.95 9.66 18.96
C SER A 250 -7.36 10.98 18.46
N ASP A 251 -6.98 11.06 17.18
CA ASP A 251 -6.40 12.26 16.58
C ASP A 251 -6.99 12.57 15.20
N ASP A 252 -7.75 13.66 15.13
CA ASP A 252 -8.45 14.03 13.92
C ASP A 252 -7.53 14.44 12.75
N ARG A 253 -6.27 14.73 13.03
CA ARG A 253 -5.28 15.09 12.01
C ARG A 253 -4.83 13.90 11.18
N ILE A 254 -4.97 12.68 11.71
CA ILE A 254 -4.69 11.46 10.97
C ILE A 254 -5.85 11.22 10.03
N GLN A 255 -5.53 11.08 8.76
CA GLN A 255 -6.53 10.90 7.74
C GLN A 255 -6.92 9.42 7.65
N GLY A 256 -6.01 8.46 7.77
CA GLY A 256 -6.31 7.02 7.64
C GLY A 256 -5.20 6.11 8.17
N ALA A 257 -5.50 4.82 8.29
CA ALA A 257 -4.60 3.84 8.88
C ALA A 257 -4.50 2.51 8.11
N ILE A 258 -3.32 1.90 8.18
CA ILE A 258 -3.08 0.52 7.74
C ILE A 258 -2.63 -0.30 8.95
N ASN A 259 -3.36 -1.36 9.23
CA ASN A 259 -3.01 -2.37 10.22
C ASN A 259 -2.48 -3.62 9.52
N LEU A 260 -1.20 -3.90 9.70
CA LEU A 260 -0.52 -5.11 9.23
C LEU A 260 -0.53 -6.17 10.33
N ASP A 261 -1.46 -7.11 10.23
CA ASP A 261 -1.56 -8.32 11.05
C ASP A 261 -1.59 -8.08 12.58
N GLY A 262 -2.13 -6.95 13.03
CA GLY A 262 -2.33 -6.62 14.43
C GLY A 262 -3.76 -6.82 14.89
N ASP A 263 -3.97 -7.44 16.06
CA ASP A 263 -5.27 -7.41 16.73
C ASP A 263 -5.59 -5.99 17.23
N MET A 264 -6.86 -5.57 17.16
CA MET A 264 -7.29 -4.29 17.72
C MET A 264 -7.64 -4.42 19.20
N LEU A 265 -7.28 -3.39 19.96
CA LEU A 265 -7.43 -3.32 21.41
C LEU A 265 -8.18 -2.04 21.81
N GLY A 266 -8.80 -2.09 22.99
CA GLY A 266 -9.44 -0.92 23.57
C GLY A 266 -10.69 -0.43 22.81
N PRO A 267 -11.02 0.87 22.91
CA PRO A 267 -12.32 1.39 22.46
C PRO A 267 -12.60 1.23 20.97
N VAL A 268 -11.55 1.19 20.14
CA VAL A 268 -11.71 1.21 18.67
C VAL A 268 -12.46 -0.01 18.13
N VAL A 269 -12.36 -1.13 18.84
CA VAL A 269 -13.07 -2.38 18.51
C VAL A 269 -14.58 -2.16 18.48
N LYS A 270 -15.11 -1.32 19.38
CA LYS A 270 -16.56 -1.07 19.55
C LYS A 270 -17.02 0.23 18.91
N THR A 271 -16.20 1.27 18.95
CA THR A 271 -16.57 2.59 18.43
C THR A 271 -16.57 2.63 16.90
N GLY A 272 -15.67 1.86 16.27
CA GLY A 272 -15.44 1.95 14.83
C GLY A 272 -14.86 3.28 14.39
N LEU A 273 -14.57 3.42 13.09
CA LEU A 273 -13.97 4.64 12.53
C LEU A 273 -14.75 5.14 11.31
N ASP A 274 -14.79 6.45 11.15
CA ASP A 274 -15.35 7.14 9.96
C ASP A 274 -14.30 7.39 8.88
N LYS A 275 -13.04 7.07 9.18
CA LYS A 275 -11.87 7.33 8.33
C LYS A 275 -11.35 6.05 7.68
N PRO A 276 -10.61 6.17 6.55
CA PRO A 276 -10.04 5.03 5.86
C PRO A 276 -9.25 4.08 6.76
N LEU A 277 -9.64 2.80 6.76
CA LEU A 277 -8.99 1.73 7.48
C LEU A 277 -8.71 0.54 6.56
N PHE A 278 -7.46 0.10 6.50
CA PHE A 278 -7.07 -1.09 5.76
C PHE A 278 -6.48 -2.11 6.72
N LEU A 279 -7.08 -3.31 6.74
CA LEU A 279 -6.65 -4.44 7.55
C LEU A 279 -5.99 -5.46 6.62
N ILE A 280 -4.70 -5.72 6.78
CA ILE A 280 -3.94 -6.63 5.91
C ILE A 280 -3.31 -7.70 6.80
N GLY A 281 -3.83 -8.92 6.73
CA GLY A 281 -3.46 -10.01 7.62
C GLY A 281 -2.77 -11.17 6.90
N ARG A 282 -2.25 -12.10 7.70
CA ARG A 282 -1.89 -13.44 7.23
C ARG A 282 -3.15 -14.30 7.01
N PRO A 283 -3.04 -15.49 6.39
CA PRO A 283 -4.17 -16.40 6.28
C PRO A 283 -4.78 -16.69 7.65
N HIS A 284 -6.11 -16.71 7.70
CA HIS A 284 -6.92 -16.94 8.90
C HIS A 284 -6.88 -15.85 9.99
N SER A 285 -6.23 -14.69 9.79
CA SER A 285 -6.26 -13.59 10.80
C SER A 285 -7.69 -13.16 11.15
N ARG A 286 -8.60 -13.17 10.17
CA ARG A 286 -10.04 -12.88 10.38
C ARG A 286 -10.76 -13.92 11.23
N GLU A 287 -10.40 -15.19 11.10
CA GLU A 287 -11.06 -16.34 11.75
C GLU A 287 -10.53 -16.55 13.18
N GLN A 288 -9.25 -16.23 13.39
CA GLN A 288 -8.54 -16.46 14.64
C GLN A 288 -8.63 -15.27 15.62
N GLY A 289 -8.90 -14.06 15.14
CA GLY A 289 -8.98 -12.84 15.96
C GLY A 289 -10.42 -12.33 16.11
N PRO A 290 -11.01 -12.28 17.33
CA PRO A 290 -12.36 -11.73 17.52
C PRO A 290 -12.43 -10.22 17.19
N SER A 291 -11.33 -9.49 17.35
CA SER A 291 -11.30 -8.03 17.18
C SER A 291 -11.39 -7.57 15.73
N TRP A 292 -10.92 -8.37 14.75
CA TRP A 292 -10.99 -8.04 13.31
C TRP A 292 -12.42 -7.92 12.81
N ASN A 293 -13.24 -8.95 13.06
CA ASN A 293 -14.63 -8.91 12.67
C ASN A 293 -15.40 -7.82 13.43
N GLU A 294 -15.17 -7.67 14.73
CA GLU A 294 -15.88 -6.67 15.54
C GLU A 294 -15.54 -5.23 15.10
N THR A 295 -14.25 -4.92 14.92
CA THR A 295 -13.81 -3.60 14.42
C THR A 295 -14.35 -3.34 13.02
N TRP A 296 -14.28 -4.34 12.12
CA TRP A 296 -14.77 -4.20 10.75
C TRP A 296 -16.28 -4.01 10.68
N ASN A 297 -17.05 -4.70 11.53
CA ASN A 297 -18.50 -4.53 11.60
C ASN A 297 -18.90 -3.13 12.10
N ASN A 298 -18.04 -2.48 12.88
CA ASN A 298 -18.26 -1.12 13.37
C ASN A 298 -17.62 -0.05 12.45
N GLN A 299 -16.84 -0.44 11.45
CA GLN A 299 -16.20 0.47 10.50
C GLN A 299 -17.25 1.14 9.61
N ARG A 300 -17.24 2.48 9.57
CA ARG A 300 -18.16 3.29 8.76
C ARG A 300 -17.45 4.00 7.60
N GLY A 301 -16.17 4.33 7.79
CA GLY A 301 -15.33 4.89 6.74
C GLY A 301 -14.95 3.86 5.68
N PRO A 302 -14.47 4.30 4.50
CA PRO A 302 -14.02 3.38 3.46
C PRO A 302 -12.88 2.50 3.97
N GLY A 303 -12.66 1.35 3.35
CA GLY A 303 -11.62 0.46 3.80
C GLY A 303 -11.58 -0.83 3.02
N MET A 304 -10.60 -1.67 3.34
CA MET A 304 -10.54 -3.02 2.83
C MET A 304 -9.91 -3.94 3.86
N MET A 305 -10.38 -5.19 3.88
CA MET A 305 -9.76 -6.27 4.63
C MET A 305 -9.19 -7.28 3.65
N LEU A 306 -7.88 -7.46 3.70
CA LEU A 306 -7.09 -8.32 2.83
C LEU A 306 -6.38 -9.40 3.63
N GLN A 307 -6.13 -10.52 2.96
CA GLN A 307 -5.17 -11.52 3.39
C GLN A 307 -4.09 -11.70 2.31
N ILE A 308 -2.87 -12.00 2.73
CA ILE A 308 -1.77 -12.32 1.81
C ILE A 308 -1.37 -13.79 2.02
N ASP A 309 -1.64 -14.62 1.03
CA ASP A 309 -1.30 -16.05 1.11
C ASP A 309 0.21 -16.30 1.22
N GLY A 310 0.58 -17.38 1.90
CA GLY A 310 1.98 -17.74 2.13
C GLY A 310 2.70 -16.85 3.17
N THR A 311 1.98 -16.01 3.91
CA THR A 311 2.55 -15.19 4.98
C THR A 311 2.33 -15.79 6.37
N THR A 312 3.21 -15.40 7.29
CA THR A 312 3.11 -15.54 8.74
C THR A 312 3.16 -14.15 9.37
N HIS A 313 3.09 -14.07 10.71
CA HIS A 313 3.20 -12.79 11.41
C HIS A 313 4.49 -12.03 11.06
N GLN A 314 5.61 -12.73 10.95
CA GLN A 314 6.91 -12.08 10.73
C GLN A 314 7.13 -11.71 9.26
N SER A 315 6.23 -12.10 8.34
CA SER A 315 6.35 -11.74 6.92
C SER A 315 6.23 -10.23 6.66
N PHE A 316 5.61 -9.48 7.59
CA PHE A 316 5.42 -8.03 7.46
C PHE A 316 6.63 -7.21 7.94
N LEU A 317 7.72 -7.87 8.36
CA LEU A 317 9.03 -7.25 8.56
C LEU A 317 9.78 -7.16 7.23
N ASP A 318 10.89 -6.43 7.21
CA ASP A 318 11.88 -6.57 6.14
C ASP A 318 12.54 -7.97 6.12
N ALA A 319 12.36 -8.78 7.18
CA ALA A 319 13.03 -10.07 7.37
C ALA A 319 12.95 -11.03 6.17
N PRO A 320 11.79 -11.28 5.52
CA PRO A 320 11.75 -12.15 4.34
C PRO A 320 12.66 -11.66 3.20
N LEU A 321 12.73 -10.35 2.97
CA LEU A 321 13.64 -9.77 1.99
C LEU A 321 15.10 -9.88 2.43
N LEU A 322 15.41 -9.62 3.70
CA LEU A 322 16.80 -9.69 4.16
C LEU A 322 17.33 -11.12 4.15
N VAL A 323 16.50 -12.10 4.53
CA VAL A 323 16.87 -13.51 4.53
C VAL A 323 16.98 -14.06 3.10
N SER A 324 16.17 -13.58 2.14
CA SER A 324 16.30 -14.02 0.74
C SER A 324 17.58 -13.56 0.05
N LEU A 325 18.33 -12.62 0.66
CA LEU A 325 19.65 -12.20 0.23
C LEU A 325 20.78 -13.09 0.80
N ARG A 326 20.45 -14.18 1.51
CA ARG A 326 21.39 -15.05 2.21
C ARG A 326 21.28 -16.50 1.77
N ASP A 327 22.39 -17.21 1.90
CA ASP A 327 22.40 -18.65 1.83
C ASP A 327 21.83 -19.24 3.12
N VAL A 328 20.58 -19.69 3.07
CA VAL A 328 19.90 -20.32 4.20
C VAL A 328 20.31 -21.79 4.29
N PRO A 329 20.86 -22.27 5.42
CA PRO A 329 21.18 -23.69 5.61
C PRO A 329 19.98 -24.61 5.37
N GLU A 330 20.18 -25.74 4.69
CA GLU A 330 19.09 -26.67 4.33
C GLU A 330 18.26 -27.13 5.54
N ASP A 331 18.92 -27.43 6.65
CA ASP A 331 18.31 -27.84 7.92
C ASP A 331 17.49 -26.72 8.60
N SER A 332 17.73 -25.47 8.18
CA SER A 332 17.06 -24.27 8.71
C SER A 332 15.90 -23.81 7.84
N LYS A 333 15.81 -24.23 6.56
CA LYS A 333 14.76 -23.80 5.62
C LYS A 333 13.35 -24.01 6.17
N ALA A 334 13.07 -25.17 6.77
CA ALA A 334 11.75 -25.47 7.33
C ALA A 334 11.40 -24.53 8.51
N LYS A 335 12.38 -24.22 9.37
CA LYS A 335 12.19 -23.28 10.50
C LYS A 335 12.00 -21.85 10.01
N VAL A 336 12.77 -21.44 9.00
CA VAL A 336 12.66 -20.12 8.35
C VAL A 336 11.29 -19.98 7.69
N GLN A 337 10.82 -21.00 6.96
CA GLN A 337 9.48 -20.98 6.34
C GLN A 337 8.37 -20.95 7.39
N ALA A 338 8.51 -21.71 8.49
CA ALA A 338 7.55 -21.65 9.59
C ALA A 338 7.52 -20.26 10.28
N ALA A 339 8.66 -19.57 10.34
CA ALA A 339 8.78 -18.26 10.97
C ALA A 339 8.34 -17.12 10.04
N LEU A 340 8.78 -17.11 8.78
CA LEU A 340 8.67 -16.00 7.84
C LEU A 340 7.66 -16.23 6.70
N GLY A 341 7.08 -17.42 6.61
CA GLY A 341 6.19 -17.81 5.53
C GLY A 341 6.92 -18.37 4.31
N THR A 342 6.12 -18.69 3.28
CA THR A 342 6.58 -19.21 1.99
C THR A 342 6.59 -18.16 0.88
N ILE A 343 6.03 -16.97 1.13
CA ILE A 343 6.05 -15.88 0.18
C ILE A 343 7.48 -15.42 -0.12
N ASP A 344 7.75 -15.12 -1.39
CA ASP A 344 9.03 -14.51 -1.77
C ASP A 344 9.19 -13.12 -1.13
N GLY A 345 10.37 -12.84 -0.59
CA GLY A 345 10.64 -11.60 0.15
C GLY A 345 10.54 -10.34 -0.70
N ARG A 346 10.90 -10.40 -1.99
CA ARG A 346 10.73 -9.25 -2.90
C ARG A 346 9.26 -9.06 -3.25
N ARG A 347 8.52 -10.15 -3.44
CA ARG A 347 7.07 -10.11 -3.67
C ARG A 347 6.34 -9.51 -2.48
N MET A 348 6.66 -9.93 -1.26
CA MET A 348 6.05 -9.38 -0.05
C MET A 348 6.28 -7.88 0.07
N ALA A 349 7.53 -7.44 -0.11
CA ALA A 349 7.85 -6.01 -0.08
C ALA A 349 7.09 -5.25 -1.19
N SER A 350 7.10 -5.76 -2.43
CA SER A 350 6.36 -5.18 -3.56
C SER A 350 4.86 -5.06 -3.30
N LEU A 351 4.23 -6.08 -2.72
CA LEU A 351 2.80 -6.06 -2.38
C LEU A 351 2.48 -4.99 -1.36
N VAL A 352 3.24 -4.89 -0.27
CA VAL A 352 2.99 -3.89 0.76
C VAL A 352 3.20 -2.47 0.21
N ILE A 353 4.18 -2.27 -0.67
CA ILE A 353 4.42 -1.00 -1.35
C ILE A 353 3.26 -0.64 -2.28
N GLN A 354 2.82 -1.57 -3.14
CA GLN A 354 1.72 -1.34 -4.08
C GLN A 354 0.41 -1.09 -3.37
N LEU A 355 0.09 -1.87 -2.34
CA LEU A 355 -1.09 -1.65 -1.50
C LEU A 355 -1.01 -0.31 -0.80
N THR A 356 0.15 0.04 -0.23
CA THR A 356 0.39 1.35 0.38
C THR A 356 0.17 2.48 -0.62
N ALA A 357 0.82 2.44 -1.78
CA ALA A 357 0.73 3.47 -2.80
C ALA A 357 -0.71 3.60 -3.30
N ALA A 358 -1.38 2.49 -3.62
CA ALA A 358 -2.78 2.49 -4.05
C ALA A 358 -3.71 3.07 -2.97
N ILE A 359 -3.54 2.67 -1.71
CA ILE A 359 -4.33 3.17 -0.57
C ILE A 359 -4.14 4.68 -0.37
N LEU A 360 -2.91 5.16 -0.54
CA LEU A 360 -2.56 6.56 -0.34
C LEU A 360 -2.93 7.43 -1.55
N ASP A 361 -2.82 6.92 -2.78
CA ASP A 361 -3.15 7.65 -4.01
C ASP A 361 -4.67 7.76 -4.24
N LEU A 362 -5.42 6.67 -4.00
CA LEU A 362 -6.90 6.67 -4.11
C LEU A 362 -7.55 7.70 -3.17
N LYS A 363 -6.89 7.98 -2.05
CA LYS A 363 -7.37 8.99 -1.10
C LYS A 363 -6.80 10.39 -1.33
N GLY A 364 -5.59 10.51 -1.90
CA GLY A 364 -5.06 11.80 -2.34
C GLY A 364 -6.02 12.52 -3.30
N ARG A 365 -6.81 11.74 -4.05
CA ARG A 365 -7.83 12.20 -4.99
C ARG A 365 -9.25 12.32 -4.40
N GLY A 366 -9.47 11.86 -3.17
CA GLY A 366 -10.75 12.01 -2.46
C GLY A 366 -11.89 11.07 -2.88
N PHE A 367 -11.63 10.04 -3.68
CA PHE A 367 -12.69 9.16 -4.19
C PHE A 367 -12.93 7.94 -3.29
N LYS A 368 -14.21 7.63 -3.02
CA LYS A 368 -14.62 6.31 -2.51
C LYS A 368 -14.70 5.33 -3.68
N THR A 369 -14.06 4.17 -3.54
CA THR A 369 -14.06 3.12 -4.58
C THR A 369 -14.77 1.87 -4.11
N ALA A 370 -15.52 1.24 -5.00
CA ALA A 370 -16.11 -0.09 -4.79
C ALA A 370 -15.75 -0.99 -5.98
N ILE A 371 -15.58 -2.28 -5.72
CA ILE A 371 -15.28 -3.30 -6.74
C ILE A 371 -16.41 -4.33 -6.71
N THR A 372 -16.90 -4.71 -7.88
CA THR A 372 -17.84 -5.81 -8.06
C THR A 372 -17.17 -6.92 -8.88
N THR A 373 -17.60 -8.16 -8.67
CA THR A 373 -17.06 -9.34 -9.35
C THR A 373 -18.08 -9.92 -10.32
N ILE A 374 -17.61 -10.36 -11.48
CA ILE A 374 -18.43 -11.16 -12.41
C ILE A 374 -18.54 -12.57 -11.84
N SER A 375 -19.71 -12.91 -11.31
CA SER A 375 -19.98 -14.14 -10.54
C SER A 375 -19.73 -15.45 -11.30
N SER A 376 -19.82 -15.43 -12.63
CA SER A 376 -19.51 -16.57 -13.49
C SER A 376 -18.02 -16.87 -13.63
N THR A 377 -17.13 -15.95 -13.24
CA THR A 377 -15.67 -16.12 -13.37
C THR A 377 -15.18 -17.33 -12.58
N GLY A 378 -14.46 -18.24 -13.25
CA GLY A 378 -13.92 -19.48 -12.68
C GLY A 378 -14.96 -20.56 -12.40
N LYS A 379 -16.22 -20.37 -12.81
CA LYS A 379 -17.28 -21.37 -12.67
C LYS A 379 -17.39 -22.25 -13.92
N THR A 380 -17.90 -23.45 -13.72
CA THR A 380 -18.00 -24.50 -14.75
C THR A 380 -19.44 -24.97 -14.84
N PRO A 381 -20.00 -25.19 -16.05
CA PRO A 381 -21.33 -25.79 -16.21
C PRO A 381 -21.49 -27.15 -15.52
N PRO A 382 -22.72 -27.55 -15.15
CA PRO A 382 -23.99 -26.85 -15.38
C PRO A 382 -24.29 -25.76 -14.35
N ASP A 383 -23.53 -25.66 -13.26
CA ASP A 383 -23.80 -24.75 -12.14
C ASP A 383 -23.23 -23.33 -12.33
N SER A 384 -22.72 -23.01 -13.53
CA SER A 384 -22.18 -21.69 -13.82
C SER A 384 -23.31 -20.66 -13.95
N PRO A 385 -23.22 -19.52 -13.26
CA PRO A 385 -24.07 -18.36 -13.55
C PRO A 385 -23.98 -17.94 -15.02
N ASN A 386 -25.06 -17.40 -15.56
CA ASN A 386 -25.09 -16.82 -16.89
C ASN A 386 -24.88 -15.29 -16.84
N MET A 387 -24.91 -14.64 -18.00
CA MET A 387 -24.72 -13.19 -18.08
C MET A 387 -25.80 -12.39 -17.35
N ASP A 388 -27.06 -12.86 -17.31
CA ASP A 388 -28.14 -12.17 -16.58
C ASP A 388 -27.93 -12.24 -15.05
N ASP A 389 -27.36 -13.36 -14.55
CA ASP A 389 -26.96 -13.49 -13.16
C ASP A 389 -25.81 -12.53 -12.82
N ASP A 390 -24.82 -12.42 -13.71
CA ASP A 390 -23.71 -11.47 -13.56
C ASP A 390 -24.22 -10.02 -13.52
N ILE A 391 -25.11 -9.66 -14.45
CA ILE A 391 -25.76 -8.33 -14.50
C ILE A 391 -26.52 -8.05 -13.20
N SER A 392 -27.27 -9.03 -12.69
CA SER A 392 -28.08 -8.87 -11.47
C SER A 392 -27.21 -8.71 -10.23
N ASN A 393 -26.10 -9.45 -10.14
CA ASN A 393 -25.15 -9.35 -9.04
C ASN A 393 -24.42 -8.00 -9.05
N ILE A 394 -23.99 -7.53 -10.22
CA ILE A 394 -23.39 -6.19 -10.35
C ILE A 394 -24.38 -5.11 -9.92
N ALA A 395 -25.64 -5.19 -10.36
CA ALA A 395 -26.67 -4.22 -9.97
C ALA A 395 -26.92 -4.23 -8.45
N LYS A 396 -26.90 -5.42 -7.83
CA LYS A 396 -27.04 -5.58 -6.38
C LYS A 396 -25.87 -4.96 -5.61
N ASP A 397 -24.64 -5.14 -6.08
CA ASP A 397 -23.45 -4.56 -5.46
C ASP A 397 -23.39 -3.03 -5.66
N LEU A 398 -23.82 -2.55 -6.82
CA LEU A 398 -23.80 -1.13 -7.17
C LEU A 398 -24.90 -0.31 -6.47
N ALA A 399 -26.06 -0.92 -6.22
CA ALA A 399 -27.19 -0.24 -5.59
C ALA A 399 -26.82 0.48 -4.26
N PRO A 400 -26.21 -0.17 -3.25
CA PRO A 400 -25.84 0.51 -2.00
C PRO A 400 -24.79 1.61 -2.23
N VAL A 401 -23.86 1.43 -3.17
CA VAL A 401 -22.86 2.46 -3.52
C VAL A 401 -23.53 3.70 -4.10
N VAL A 402 -24.53 3.52 -4.96
CA VAL A 402 -25.32 4.61 -5.53
C VAL A 402 -26.18 5.32 -4.48
N GLU A 403 -26.78 4.58 -3.55
CA GLU A 403 -27.52 5.18 -2.43
C GLU A 403 -26.58 5.99 -1.52
N GLU A 404 -25.40 5.45 -1.18
CA GLU A 404 -24.43 6.10 -0.31
C GLU A 404 -23.84 7.37 -0.95
N ALA A 405 -23.55 7.33 -2.24
CA ALA A 405 -22.98 8.48 -2.96
C ALA A 405 -23.92 9.69 -3.01
N GLY A 406 -25.24 9.48 -2.88
CA GLY A 406 -26.21 10.56 -2.90
C GLY A 406 -26.00 11.51 -4.08
N GLU A 407 -26.07 12.83 -3.85
CA GLU A 407 -25.91 13.83 -4.90
C GLU A 407 -24.52 13.87 -5.54
N GLU A 408 -23.47 13.34 -4.89
CA GLU A 408 -22.13 13.26 -5.48
C GLU A 408 -22.13 12.34 -6.70
N GLY A 409 -22.91 11.26 -6.65
CA GLY A 409 -23.07 10.30 -7.75
C GLY A 409 -21.86 9.39 -7.93
N VAL A 410 -21.96 8.49 -8.91
CA VAL A 410 -20.97 7.41 -9.13
C VAL A 410 -20.38 7.49 -10.54
N VAL A 411 -19.07 7.25 -10.64
CA VAL A 411 -18.39 6.96 -11.91
C VAL A 411 -18.21 5.46 -12.03
N ALA A 412 -18.79 4.85 -13.06
CA ALA A 412 -18.67 3.41 -13.31
C ALA A 412 -17.51 3.14 -14.27
N VAL A 413 -16.52 2.36 -13.83
CA VAL A 413 -15.35 2.00 -14.64
C VAL A 413 -15.47 0.54 -15.09
N MET A 414 -15.36 0.30 -16.39
CA MET A 414 -15.66 -0.99 -17.01
C MET A 414 -14.55 -1.41 -17.97
N HIS A 415 -14.03 -2.63 -17.82
CA HIS A 415 -12.96 -3.18 -18.65
C HIS A 415 -13.44 -4.38 -19.46
N SER A 416 -12.98 -4.50 -20.70
CA SER A 416 -13.25 -5.65 -21.58
C SER A 416 -14.74 -6.02 -21.62
N ALA A 417 -15.12 -7.29 -21.43
CA ALA A 417 -16.51 -7.74 -21.38
C ALA A 417 -17.38 -7.01 -20.33
N GLY A 418 -16.75 -6.47 -19.28
CA GLY A 418 -17.42 -5.62 -18.30
C GLY A 418 -18.10 -4.40 -18.91
N GLY A 419 -17.73 -3.97 -20.12
CA GLY A 419 -18.39 -2.88 -20.83
C GLY A 419 -19.88 -3.13 -21.08
N PHE A 420 -20.25 -4.25 -21.71
CA PHE A 420 -21.65 -4.55 -22.00
C PHE A 420 -22.39 -5.13 -20.78
N ILE A 421 -21.72 -5.96 -19.96
CA ILE A 421 -22.31 -6.53 -18.73
C ILE A 421 -22.59 -5.42 -17.71
N GLY A 422 -21.58 -4.60 -17.41
CA GLY A 422 -21.69 -3.49 -16.48
C GLY A 422 -22.67 -2.42 -16.95
N SER A 423 -22.69 -2.11 -18.24
CA SER A 423 -23.68 -1.17 -18.80
C SER A 423 -25.11 -1.67 -18.66
N ALA A 424 -25.35 -2.97 -18.82
CA ALA A 424 -26.68 -3.55 -18.64
C ALA A 424 -27.12 -3.52 -17.16
N ALA A 425 -26.19 -3.67 -16.23
CA ALA A 425 -26.46 -3.60 -14.79
C ALA A 425 -26.88 -2.20 -14.30
N LEU A 426 -26.69 -1.15 -15.10
CA LEU A 426 -27.05 0.22 -14.70
C LEU A 426 -28.56 0.50 -14.72
N LYS A 427 -29.39 -0.46 -15.15
CA LYS A 427 -30.84 -0.27 -15.27
C LYS A 427 -31.45 0.14 -13.93
N GLY A 428 -32.05 1.33 -13.88
CA GLY A 428 -32.63 1.91 -12.65
C GLY A 428 -31.62 2.56 -11.69
N LEU A 429 -30.31 2.49 -11.99
CA LEU A 429 -29.23 3.03 -11.16
C LEU A 429 -28.55 4.26 -11.79
N THR A 430 -28.88 4.61 -13.03
CA THR A 430 -28.40 5.85 -13.65
C THR A 430 -28.99 7.08 -12.96
N SER A 431 -28.26 8.20 -12.99
CA SER A 431 -28.74 9.47 -12.41
C SER A 431 -30.08 9.89 -13.00
N LYS A 432 -30.28 9.65 -14.29
CA LYS A 432 -31.55 9.88 -14.98
C LYS A 432 -32.67 8.99 -14.44
N ALA A 433 -32.47 7.67 -14.40
CA ALA A 433 -33.48 6.73 -13.95
C ALA A 433 -33.87 6.96 -12.47
N ARG A 434 -32.90 7.33 -11.64
CA ARG A 434 -33.16 7.66 -10.23
C ARG A 434 -33.94 8.95 -10.07
N LYS A 435 -33.59 9.99 -10.83
CA LYS A 435 -34.35 11.24 -10.88
C LYS A 435 -35.79 11.00 -11.32
N ASP A 436 -36.01 10.19 -12.36
CA ASP A 436 -37.34 9.83 -12.85
C ASP A 436 -38.16 9.07 -11.80
N ALA A 437 -37.50 8.32 -10.91
CA ALA A 437 -38.08 7.63 -9.77
C ALA A 437 -38.21 8.49 -8.49
N GLY A 438 -37.90 9.79 -8.55
CA GLY A 438 -37.94 10.68 -7.38
C GLY A 438 -36.86 10.42 -6.33
N LYS A 439 -35.75 9.79 -6.72
CA LYS A 439 -34.60 9.50 -5.86
C LYS A 439 -33.41 10.39 -6.20
N THR A 440 -32.54 10.64 -5.21
CA THR A 440 -31.26 11.34 -5.40
C THR A 440 -30.16 10.37 -5.86
N GLY A 441 -29.10 10.93 -6.44
CA GLY A 441 -27.91 10.22 -6.87
C GLY A 441 -28.04 9.39 -8.14
N GLY A 442 -27.09 8.48 -8.35
CA GLY A 442 -26.99 7.63 -9.52
C GLY A 442 -25.63 7.64 -10.19
N VAL A 443 -25.48 6.76 -11.18
CA VAL A 443 -24.30 6.75 -12.04
C VAL A 443 -24.35 7.97 -12.97
N LYS A 444 -23.30 8.79 -12.94
CA LYS A 444 -23.19 10.06 -13.68
C LYS A 444 -22.25 10.00 -14.87
N LYS A 445 -21.24 9.12 -14.82
CA LYS A 445 -20.26 8.93 -15.89
C LYS A 445 -19.89 7.45 -16.01
N ILE A 446 -19.62 7.01 -17.22
CA ILE A 446 -19.01 5.70 -17.50
C ILE A 446 -17.59 5.94 -18.03
N VAL A 447 -16.62 5.16 -17.57
CA VAL A 447 -15.28 5.08 -18.15
C VAL A 447 -15.07 3.67 -18.67
N PHE A 448 -15.04 3.53 -19.99
CA PHE A 448 -14.69 2.30 -20.67
C PHE A 448 -13.18 2.21 -20.82
N VAL A 449 -12.59 1.07 -20.43
CA VAL A 449 -11.16 0.79 -20.54
C VAL A 449 -11.01 -0.41 -21.48
N THR A 450 -10.65 -0.16 -22.75
CA THR A 450 -10.66 -1.19 -23.81
C THR A 450 -11.85 -2.16 -23.69
N ALA A 451 -13.05 -1.60 -23.57
CA ALA A 451 -14.24 -2.36 -23.21
C ALA A 451 -15.06 -2.76 -24.44
N GLY A 452 -15.66 -3.95 -24.41
CA GLY A 452 -16.69 -4.34 -25.37
C GLY A 452 -17.97 -3.56 -25.12
N VAL A 453 -18.46 -2.83 -26.11
CA VAL A 453 -19.74 -2.10 -26.04
C VAL A 453 -20.70 -2.71 -27.04
N ALA A 454 -21.91 -3.03 -26.60
CA ALA A 454 -22.90 -3.69 -27.42
C ALA A 454 -24.28 -3.02 -27.34
N PRO A 455 -25.09 -3.07 -28.42
CA PRO A 455 -26.48 -2.63 -28.40
C PRO A 455 -27.39 -3.67 -27.75
N GLU A 456 -28.61 -3.25 -27.38
CA GLU A 456 -29.66 -4.16 -26.92
C GLU A 456 -29.95 -5.24 -27.98
N GLY A 457 -30.21 -6.46 -27.52
CA GLY A 457 -30.39 -7.64 -28.37
C GLY A 457 -29.10 -8.30 -28.85
N PHE A 458 -27.93 -7.71 -28.61
CA PHE A 458 -26.64 -8.37 -28.84
C PHE A 458 -26.50 -9.59 -27.93
N GLU A 459 -26.04 -10.70 -28.51
CA GLU A 459 -25.69 -11.93 -27.83
C GLU A 459 -24.26 -12.28 -28.23
N GLN A 460 -23.39 -12.52 -27.25
CA GLN A 460 -21.98 -12.79 -27.54
C GLN A 460 -21.84 -14.15 -28.23
N GLY A 461 -21.32 -14.12 -29.46
CA GLY A 461 -20.94 -15.32 -30.19
C GLY A 461 -19.49 -15.75 -29.91
N PRO A 462 -19.03 -16.82 -30.59
CA PRO A 462 -17.65 -17.27 -30.50
C PRO A 462 -16.64 -16.21 -30.92
N MET A 463 -15.48 -16.16 -30.26
CA MET A 463 -14.40 -15.20 -30.54
C MET A 463 -13.08 -15.94 -30.77
N GLU A 464 -12.26 -15.47 -31.72
CA GLU A 464 -11.02 -16.16 -32.13
C GLU A 464 -9.93 -16.20 -31.05
N PHE A 465 -9.98 -15.29 -30.08
CA PHE A 465 -9.00 -15.22 -28.99
C PHE A 465 -9.31 -16.18 -27.83
N PHE A 466 -10.43 -16.91 -27.89
CA PHE A 466 -10.75 -17.95 -26.93
C PHE A 466 -10.23 -19.32 -27.36
N ASP A 467 -9.78 -20.09 -26.37
CA ASP A 467 -9.64 -21.53 -26.44
C ASP A 467 -10.86 -22.16 -25.75
N TYR A 468 -11.52 -23.08 -26.45
CA TYR A 468 -12.78 -23.70 -26.03
C TYR A 468 -12.52 -25.10 -25.49
N HIS A 469 -12.83 -25.32 -24.22
CA HIS A 469 -12.56 -26.55 -23.47
C HIS A 469 -13.79 -27.45 -23.44
N ASP A 470 -13.99 -28.22 -24.51
CA ASP A 470 -15.14 -29.14 -24.65
C ASP A 470 -15.29 -30.13 -23.49
N SER A 471 -14.19 -30.50 -22.83
CA SER A 471 -14.19 -31.47 -21.72
C SER A 471 -14.95 -31.00 -20.49
N ASN A 472 -15.05 -29.69 -20.27
CA ASN A 472 -15.71 -29.12 -19.09
C ASN A 472 -16.69 -27.98 -19.43
N GLY A 473 -16.88 -27.63 -20.71
CA GLY A 473 -17.78 -26.56 -21.13
C GLY A 473 -17.31 -25.18 -20.68
N THR A 474 -16.01 -24.92 -20.79
CA THR A 474 -15.43 -23.62 -20.42
C THR A 474 -14.62 -23.05 -21.57
N GLN A 475 -14.28 -21.76 -21.47
CA GLN A 475 -13.39 -21.06 -22.38
C GLN A 475 -12.37 -20.25 -21.59
N SER A 476 -11.18 -20.08 -22.15
CA SER A 476 -10.13 -19.21 -21.61
C SER A 476 -9.43 -18.46 -22.74
N CYS A 477 -8.69 -17.39 -22.43
CA CYS A 477 -7.85 -16.76 -23.44
C CYS A 477 -6.81 -17.77 -23.97
N LYS A 478 -6.70 -17.91 -25.29
CA LYS A 478 -5.84 -18.90 -25.96
C LYS A 478 -4.35 -18.63 -25.79
N ASP A 479 -3.97 -17.36 -25.76
CA ASP A 479 -2.59 -16.92 -25.57
C ASP A 479 -2.55 -15.65 -24.71
N PRO A 480 -2.81 -15.78 -23.39
CA PRO A 480 -2.94 -14.62 -22.51
C PRO A 480 -1.65 -13.80 -22.43
N ARG A 481 -0.48 -14.42 -22.60
CA ARG A 481 0.81 -13.70 -22.56
C ARG A 481 0.90 -12.71 -23.73
N ASN A 482 0.61 -13.14 -24.95
CA ASN A 482 0.76 -12.30 -26.13
C ASN A 482 -0.50 -11.48 -26.48
N LEU A 483 -1.66 -11.84 -25.92
CA LEU A 483 -2.92 -11.15 -26.18
C LEU A 483 -3.29 -10.17 -25.06
N LEU A 484 -3.29 -10.62 -23.79
CA LEU A 484 -3.69 -9.79 -22.65
C LEU A 484 -2.51 -8.96 -22.10
N TYR A 485 -1.35 -9.59 -21.96
CA TYR A 485 -0.14 -9.01 -21.36
C TYR A 485 0.91 -8.63 -22.41
N SER A 486 0.47 -8.28 -23.63
CA SER A 486 1.35 -8.05 -24.78
C SER A 486 2.40 -6.95 -24.61
N ASP A 487 2.15 -6.03 -23.67
CA ASP A 487 2.99 -4.88 -23.32
C ASP A 487 3.75 -5.06 -22.00
N PHE A 488 3.70 -6.25 -21.41
CA PHE A 488 4.39 -6.60 -20.16
C PHE A 488 5.73 -7.25 -20.46
N SER A 489 6.71 -7.07 -19.57
CA SER A 489 7.89 -7.94 -19.58
C SER A 489 7.50 -9.38 -19.25
N ASP A 490 8.36 -10.34 -19.62
CA ASP A 490 8.10 -11.74 -19.32
C ASP A 490 7.94 -12.02 -17.82
N GLU A 491 8.68 -11.30 -16.98
CA GLU A 491 8.60 -11.40 -15.52
C GLU A 491 7.24 -10.90 -15.01
N GLU A 492 6.78 -9.75 -15.49
CA GLU A 492 5.51 -9.16 -15.07
C GLU A 492 4.32 -9.98 -15.60
N ALA A 493 4.36 -10.46 -16.84
CA ALA A 493 3.32 -11.34 -17.37
C ALA A 493 3.23 -12.64 -16.53
N THR A 494 4.38 -13.24 -16.18
CA THR A 494 4.42 -14.45 -15.33
C THR A 494 3.80 -14.22 -13.96
N ARG A 495 3.90 -13.01 -13.42
CA ARG A 495 3.28 -12.62 -12.14
C ARG A 495 1.75 -12.64 -12.19
N TRP A 496 1.14 -12.27 -13.32
CA TRP A 496 -0.31 -12.08 -13.44
C TRP A 496 -1.05 -13.28 -14.04
N LEU A 497 -0.37 -14.08 -14.86
CA LEU A 497 -0.97 -15.26 -15.51
C LEU A 497 -1.71 -16.22 -14.56
N PRO A 498 -1.20 -16.56 -13.35
CA PRO A 498 -1.92 -17.46 -12.44
C PRO A 498 -3.27 -16.91 -11.92
N GLY A 499 -3.50 -15.61 -12.03
CA GLY A 499 -4.75 -14.98 -11.59
C GLY A 499 -5.89 -15.09 -12.61
N LEU A 500 -5.61 -15.49 -13.86
CA LEU A 500 -6.64 -15.67 -14.88
C LEU A 500 -7.47 -16.91 -14.60
N GLN A 501 -8.78 -16.78 -14.76
CA GLN A 501 -9.75 -17.85 -14.58
C GLN A 501 -10.48 -18.11 -15.90
N HIS A 502 -11.00 -19.32 -16.07
CA HIS A 502 -11.89 -19.68 -17.18
C HIS A 502 -13.30 -19.09 -16.97
N GLN A 503 -14.10 -19.15 -18.03
CA GLN A 503 -15.52 -18.76 -18.05
C GLN A 503 -16.32 -19.89 -18.70
N ALA A 504 -17.62 -20.03 -18.41
CA ALA A 504 -18.46 -20.97 -19.15
C ALA A 504 -18.55 -20.59 -20.65
N ASP A 505 -18.38 -21.57 -21.55
CA ASP A 505 -18.50 -21.38 -23.00
C ASP A 505 -19.96 -21.47 -23.50
N ARG A 506 -20.75 -22.33 -22.85
CA ARG A 506 -22.13 -22.66 -23.20
C ARG A 506 -23.07 -22.21 -22.10
N GLY A 507 -24.18 -21.62 -22.49
CA GLY A 507 -25.23 -21.17 -21.56
C GLY A 507 -24.89 -19.90 -20.78
N TRP A 508 -23.67 -19.34 -20.93
CA TRP A 508 -23.32 -18.07 -20.31
C TRP A 508 -23.92 -16.87 -21.05
N ALA A 509 -23.75 -16.79 -22.37
CA ALA A 509 -24.18 -15.63 -23.15
C ALA A 509 -25.72 -15.53 -23.20
N THR A 510 -26.26 -14.40 -22.75
CA THR A 510 -27.66 -14.01 -22.96
C THR A 510 -27.71 -12.77 -23.86
N LYS A 511 -28.92 -12.29 -24.18
CA LYS A 511 -29.08 -11.03 -24.93
C LYS A 511 -28.97 -9.83 -24.00
N VAL A 512 -28.19 -8.83 -24.38
CA VAL A 512 -28.13 -7.53 -23.68
C VAL A 512 -29.53 -6.90 -23.66
N GLN A 513 -30.08 -6.70 -22.46
CA GLN A 513 -31.45 -6.19 -22.26
C GLN A 513 -31.54 -4.67 -22.04
N TYR A 514 -30.42 -4.03 -21.72
CA TYR A 514 -30.34 -2.60 -21.43
C TYR A 514 -28.95 -2.06 -21.74
N CYS A 515 -28.87 -0.82 -22.21
CA CYS A 515 -27.62 -0.13 -22.51
C CYS A 515 -27.47 1.15 -21.69
N GLY A 516 -26.84 1.08 -20.50
CA GLY A 516 -26.64 2.23 -19.62
C GLY A 516 -25.87 3.40 -20.26
N TRP A 517 -25.01 3.13 -21.24
CA TRP A 517 -24.30 4.16 -22.03
C TRP A 517 -25.22 5.04 -22.89
N ARG A 518 -26.51 4.69 -23.04
CA ARG A 518 -27.51 5.58 -23.66
C ARG A 518 -28.01 6.68 -22.73
N ASP A 519 -27.97 6.43 -21.41
CA ASP A 519 -28.49 7.35 -20.39
C ASP A 519 -27.37 8.08 -19.64
N VAL A 520 -26.13 7.60 -19.72
CA VAL A 520 -24.99 8.13 -18.99
C VAL A 520 -23.86 8.51 -19.95
N PRO A 521 -23.32 9.74 -19.89
CA PRO A 521 -22.19 10.14 -20.71
C PRO A 521 -20.97 9.26 -20.41
N SER A 522 -20.17 8.97 -21.44
CA SER A 522 -19.05 8.04 -21.32
C SER A 522 -17.75 8.59 -21.89
N VAL A 523 -16.64 8.11 -21.32
CA VAL A 523 -15.28 8.25 -21.86
C VAL A 523 -14.79 6.85 -22.19
N TYR A 524 -14.06 6.73 -23.30
CA TYR A 524 -13.48 5.49 -23.76
C TYR A 524 -11.96 5.64 -23.87
N ILE A 525 -11.25 4.83 -23.11
CA ILE A 525 -9.79 4.71 -23.15
C ILE A 525 -9.43 3.65 -24.20
N ILE A 526 -8.97 4.12 -25.35
CA ILE A 526 -8.46 3.28 -26.44
C ILE A 526 -7.01 2.92 -26.16
N CYS A 527 -6.74 1.61 -26.10
CA CYS A 527 -5.39 1.06 -25.94
C CYS A 527 -4.83 0.68 -27.31
N GLU A 528 -3.88 1.46 -27.82
CA GLU A 528 -3.39 1.34 -29.21
C GLU A 528 -2.57 0.07 -29.47
N GLY A 529 -2.00 -0.51 -28.42
CA GLY A 529 -1.21 -1.74 -28.47
C GLY A 529 -2.03 -3.02 -28.24
N ASP A 530 -3.33 -2.90 -27.95
CA ASP A 530 -4.19 -4.02 -27.62
C ASP A 530 -4.29 -5.03 -28.77
N LYS A 531 -3.90 -6.28 -28.48
CA LYS A 531 -3.89 -7.40 -29.44
C LYS A 531 -5.16 -8.22 -29.42
N LEU A 532 -6.02 -8.02 -28.42
CA LEU A 532 -7.27 -8.75 -28.24
C LEU A 532 -8.44 -7.96 -28.82
N LEU A 533 -8.51 -6.66 -28.54
CA LEU A 533 -9.43 -5.71 -29.15
C LEU A 533 -8.63 -4.65 -29.90
N PRO A 534 -8.37 -4.79 -31.22
CA PRO A 534 -7.61 -3.80 -31.97
C PRO A 534 -8.21 -2.40 -31.87
N ALA A 535 -7.37 -1.36 -32.00
CA ALA A 535 -7.78 0.03 -31.82
C ALA A 535 -8.97 0.43 -32.70
N GLU A 536 -9.04 -0.08 -33.94
CA GLU A 536 -10.15 0.18 -34.86
C GLU A 536 -11.47 -0.41 -34.37
N LEU A 537 -11.43 -1.55 -33.68
CA LEU A 537 -12.61 -2.15 -33.06
C LEU A 537 -13.03 -1.35 -31.82
N GLN A 538 -12.07 -0.90 -31.02
CA GLN A 538 -12.32 -0.01 -29.87
C GLN A 538 -12.93 1.32 -30.32
N GLU A 539 -12.48 1.90 -31.44
CA GLU A 539 -13.08 3.12 -32.03
C GLU A 539 -14.55 2.92 -32.40
N ARG A 540 -14.91 1.73 -32.92
CA ARG A 540 -16.31 1.40 -33.22
C ARG A 540 -17.13 1.28 -31.94
N PHE A 541 -16.58 0.72 -30.88
CA PHE A 541 -17.25 0.65 -29.57
C PHE A 541 -17.44 2.03 -28.96
N ALA A 542 -16.41 2.88 -28.97
CA ALA A 542 -16.50 4.26 -28.53
C ALA A 542 -17.55 5.05 -29.34
N GLY A 543 -17.54 4.89 -30.66
CA GLY A 543 -18.51 5.52 -31.56
C GLY A 543 -19.95 5.06 -31.32
N LEU A 544 -20.15 3.76 -31.02
CA LEU A 544 -21.46 3.22 -30.67
C LEU A 544 -22.02 3.84 -29.38
N ALA A 545 -21.17 4.02 -28.36
CA ALA A 545 -21.55 4.67 -27.10
C ALA A 545 -21.58 6.21 -27.17
N GLY A 546 -21.10 6.81 -28.26
CA GLY A 546 -20.90 8.26 -28.35
C GLY A 546 -19.91 8.79 -27.32
N SER A 547 -18.90 7.99 -26.97
CA SER A 547 -17.94 8.32 -25.92
C SER A 547 -16.95 9.41 -26.35
N GLU A 548 -16.53 10.21 -25.38
CA GLU A 548 -15.26 10.96 -25.48
C GLU A 548 -14.09 9.96 -25.57
N VAL A 549 -13.10 10.22 -26.41
CA VAL A 549 -12.00 9.27 -26.66
C VAL A 549 -10.68 9.78 -26.08
N VAL A 550 -10.04 8.93 -25.27
CA VAL A 550 -8.66 9.10 -24.79
C VAL A 550 -7.82 7.94 -25.31
N ARG A 551 -6.58 8.22 -25.76
CA ARG A 551 -5.69 7.17 -26.31
C ARG A 551 -4.49 6.93 -25.41
N ILE A 552 -4.12 5.66 -25.26
CA ILE A 552 -2.93 5.22 -24.53
C ILE A 552 -2.19 4.19 -25.37
N GLY A 553 -0.87 4.37 -25.53
CA GLY A 553 0.02 3.34 -26.06
C GLY A 553 0.24 2.22 -25.02
N ALA A 554 -0.72 1.32 -24.88
CA ALA A 554 -0.72 0.18 -23.97
C ALA A 554 -1.44 -1.03 -24.59
N GLY A 555 -1.26 -2.20 -24.00
CA GLY A 555 -1.98 -3.44 -24.31
C GLY A 555 -3.34 -3.55 -23.60
N HIS A 556 -3.92 -4.75 -23.60
CA HIS A 556 -5.29 -4.98 -23.09
C HIS A 556 -5.41 -4.76 -21.58
N MET A 557 -4.35 -5.03 -20.81
CA MET A 557 -4.33 -4.92 -19.34
C MET A 557 -3.73 -3.59 -18.86
N VAL A 558 -4.12 -2.48 -19.50
CA VAL A 558 -3.59 -1.13 -19.22
C VAL A 558 -3.75 -0.68 -17.77
N GLN A 559 -4.79 -1.13 -17.07
CA GLN A 559 -5.02 -0.85 -15.65
C GLN A 559 -3.91 -1.44 -14.76
N LEU A 560 -3.17 -2.43 -15.24
CA LEU A 560 -2.03 -3.04 -14.57
C LEU A 560 -0.69 -2.50 -15.09
N SER A 561 -0.55 -2.20 -16.39
CA SER A 561 0.71 -1.69 -16.96
C SER A 561 0.90 -0.18 -16.79
N GLN A 562 -0.18 0.60 -16.74
CA GLN A 562 -0.16 2.06 -16.60
C GLN A 562 -1.23 2.56 -15.59
N THR A 563 -1.25 1.94 -14.39
CA THR A 563 -2.23 2.20 -13.33
C THR A 563 -2.45 3.69 -13.03
N GLU A 564 -1.37 4.45 -12.80
CA GLU A 564 -1.44 5.89 -12.48
C GLU A 564 -2.12 6.70 -13.59
N LYS A 565 -1.79 6.39 -14.85
CA LYS A 565 -2.36 7.09 -16.01
C LYS A 565 -3.85 6.82 -16.16
N VAL A 566 -4.27 5.57 -15.91
CA VAL A 566 -5.69 5.21 -15.91
C VAL A 566 -6.41 5.92 -14.75
N ALA A 567 -5.81 5.95 -13.56
CA ALA A 567 -6.36 6.67 -12.41
C ALA A 567 -6.50 8.18 -12.66
N ASP A 568 -5.51 8.82 -13.30
CA ASP A 568 -5.56 10.22 -13.72
C ASP A 568 -6.72 10.50 -14.68
N ILE A 569 -6.90 9.64 -15.68
CA ILE A 569 -8.01 9.78 -16.63
C ILE A 569 -9.33 9.63 -15.88
N ILE A 570 -9.50 8.61 -15.05
CA ILE A 570 -10.74 8.45 -14.26
C ILE A 570 -11.00 9.70 -13.42
N ALA A 571 -10.00 10.18 -12.68
CA ALA A 571 -10.08 11.36 -11.81
C ALA A 571 -10.49 12.62 -12.56
N SER A 572 -9.94 12.86 -13.75
CA SER A 572 -10.27 14.04 -14.57
C SER A 572 -11.71 14.09 -15.09
N HIS A 573 -12.48 13.01 -14.91
CA HIS A 573 -13.87 12.90 -15.38
C HIS A 573 -14.87 12.66 -14.22
N VAL A 574 -14.47 12.94 -12.98
CA VAL A 574 -15.35 12.83 -11.79
C VAL A 574 -16.10 14.14 -11.50
N ASP A 575 -15.63 15.29 -12.00
CA ASP A 575 -16.25 16.61 -11.77
C ASP A 575 -17.50 16.90 -12.63
#